data_AF-A0A7K0CYJ7-F1
#
_entry.id   AF-A0A7K0CYJ7-F1
#
_cell.length_a   1.000
_cell.length_b   1.000
_cell.length_c   1.000
_cell.angle_alpha   90.00
_cell.angle_beta   90.00
_cell.angle_gamma   90.00
#
_symmetry.space_group_name_H-M   'P 1'
#
loop_
_entity.id
_entity.type
_entity.pdbx_description
1 polymer ?
#
loop_
_entity_poly.entity_id
_entity_poly.type
_entity_poly.pdbx_seq_one_letter_code
_entity_poly.pdbx_strand_id
1 'polypeptide(L)' 'MREYILDIARELRSTRSDSTIDEIAATAGLDSSHIHDYFRGMNDVRDALSAGIPVAAGAVAL' A
#
# COMPACT_ATOMS: atom_id res chain seq x y z
N MET A 1 7.92 -7.88 -6.01
CA MET A 1 7.02 -6.98 -6.77
C MET A 1 5.91 -6.41 -5.89
N ARG A 2 5.08 -7.24 -5.26
CA ARG A 2 4.02 -6.79 -4.33
C ARG A 2 4.52 -5.84 -3.23
N GLU A 3 5.64 -6.17 -2.58
CA GLU A 3 6.22 -5.34 -1.51
C GLU A 3 6.72 -3.97 -2.02
N TYR A 4 7.23 -3.90 -3.24
CA TYR A 4 7.64 -2.64 -3.87
C TYR A 4 6.43 -1.72 -4.13
N ILE A 5 5.30 -2.28 -4.58
CA ILE A 5 4.06 -1.54 -4.77
C ILE A 5 3.52 -1.01 -3.43
N LEU A 6 3.65 -1.79 -2.35
CA LEU A 6 3.25 -1.37 -1.01
C LEU A 6 4.13 -0.25 -0.46
N ASP A 7 5.44 -0.29 -0.72
CA ASP A 7 6.35 0.78 -0.32
C ASP A 7 5.99 2.12 -1.00
N ILE A 8 5.70 2.08 -2.30
CA ILE A 8 5.21 3.24 -3.06
C ILE A 8 3.86 3.72 -2.53
N ALA A 9 2.92 2.80 -2.28
CA ALA A 9 1.62 3.16 -1.71
C ALA A 9 1.77 3.80 -0.32
N ARG A 10 2.75 3.37 0.48
CA ARG A 10 3.06 3.95 1.79
C ARG A 10 3.65 5.35 1.66
N GLU A 11 4.58 5.56 0.72
CA GLU A 11 5.19 6.85 0.44
C GLU A 11 4.15 7.86 -0.05
N LEU A 12 3.35 7.47 -1.05
CA LEU A 12 2.23 8.26 -1.55
C LEU A 12 1.23 8.60 -0.45
N ARG A 13 0.88 7.65 0.43
CA ARG A 13 -0.01 7.91 1.58
C ARG A 13 0.60 8.88 2.58
N SER A 14 1.91 8.82 2.80
CA SER A 14 2.62 9.74 3.70
C SER A 14 2.61 11.18 3.15
N THR A 15 2.63 11.33 1.82
CA THR A 15 2.58 12.63 1.14
C THR A 15 1.14 13.12 0.93
N ARG A 16 0.20 12.22 0.62
CA ARG A 16 -1.22 12.46 0.30
C ARG A 16 -2.12 11.29 0.70
N SER A 17 -3.05 11.54 1.62
CA SER A 17 -4.01 10.53 2.11
C SER A 17 -5.06 10.06 1.09
N ASP A 18 -5.22 10.74 -0.05
CA ASP A 18 -6.28 10.47 -1.05
C ASP A 18 -5.77 9.81 -2.33
N SER A 19 -4.54 9.26 -2.30
CA SER A 19 -3.92 8.64 -3.48
C SER A 19 -4.74 7.44 -3.97
N THR A 20 -4.95 7.35 -5.28
CA THR A 20 -5.71 6.25 -5.90
C THR A 20 -4.83 5.06 -6.28
N ILE A 21 -5.43 3.90 -6.55
CA ILE A 21 -4.69 2.71 -7.03
C ILE A 21 -3.99 2.97 -8.37
N ASP A 22 -4.59 3.80 -9.23
CA ASP A 22 -4.02 4.17 -10.52
C ASP A 22 -2.76 5.04 -10.34
N GLU A 23 -2.78 5.99 -9.41
CA GLU A 23 -1.61 6.79 -9.06
C GLU A 23 -0.47 5.95 -8.46
N ILE A 24 -0.81 4.95 -7.65
CA ILE A 24 0.18 3.99 -7.12
C ILE A 24 0.80 3.20 -8.28
N ALA A 25 0.00 2.74 -9.24
CA ALA A 25 0.49 2.04 -10.42
C ALA A 25 1.39 2.93 -11.27
N ALA A 26 0.95 4.14 -11.58
CA ALA A 26 1.70 5.13 -12.34
C ALA A 26 3.06 5.45 -11.67
N THR A 27 3.06 5.63 -10.35
CA THR A 27 4.29 5.88 -9.57
C THR A 27 5.20 4.65 -9.53
N ALA A 28 4.62 3.45 -9.52
CA ALA A 28 5.36 2.19 -9.63
C ALA A 28 5.84 1.86 -11.05
N GLY A 29 5.49 2.69 -12.05
CA GLY A 29 5.78 2.41 -13.47
C GLY A 29 5.00 1.22 -14.01
N LEU A 30 3.84 0.92 -13.43
CA LEU A 30 2.97 -0.20 -13.78
C LEU A 30 1.71 0.30 -14.49
N ASP A 31 1.22 -0.54 -15.41
CA ASP A 31 -0.08 -0.36 -16.01
C ASP A 31 -1.18 -0.71 -15.00
N SER A 32 -2.32 -0.03 -15.07
CA SER A 32 -3.48 -0.24 -14.21
C SER A 32 -3.94 -1.71 -14.25
N SER A 33 -3.81 -2.37 -15.40
CA SER A 33 -4.14 -3.80 -15.55
C SER A 33 -3.23 -4.70 -14.72
N HIS A 34 -1.96 -4.32 -14.58
CA HIS A 34 -0.96 -5.12 -13.88
C HIS A 34 -1.06 -4.94 -12.36
N ILE A 35 -1.43 -3.75 -11.86
CA ILE A 35 -1.68 -3.57 -10.43
C ILE A 35 -2.93 -4.34 -9.96
N HIS A 36 -3.92 -4.53 -10.84
CA HIS A 36 -5.14 -5.30 -10.54
C HIS A 36 -4.89 -6.81 -10.32
N ASP A 37 -3.77 -7.35 -10.81
CA ASP A 37 -3.33 -8.73 -10.51
C ASP A 37 -2.89 -8.88 -9.05
N TYR A 38 -2.34 -7.81 -8.46
CA TYR A 38 -1.86 -7.79 -7.08
C TYR A 38 -2.88 -7.25 -6.08
N PHE A 39 -3.64 -6.23 -6.48
CA PHE A 39 -4.58 -5.51 -5.64
C PHE A 39 -5.87 -5.26 -6.41
N ARG A 40 -6.98 -5.87 -5.96
CA ARG A 40 -8.29 -5.70 -6.61
C ARG A 40 -8.79 -4.25 -6.56
N GLY A 41 -8.30 -3.46 -5.61
CA GLY A 41 -8.62 -2.04 -5.45
C GLY A 41 -7.94 -1.43 -4.23
N MET A 42 -8.22 -0.16 -3.96
CA MET A 42 -7.58 0.59 -2.87
C MET A 42 -7.84 -0.01 -1.48
N ASN A 43 -8.96 -0.71 -1.28
CA ASN A 43 -9.23 -1.42 -0.02
C ASN A 43 -8.23 -2.55 0.24
N ASP A 44 -7.80 -3.27 -0.81
CA ASP A 44 -6.84 -4.36 -0.71
C ASP A 44 -5.43 -3.83 -0.41
N VAL A 45 -5.06 -2.69 -1.03
CA VAL A 45 -3.82 -1.96 -0.71
C VAL A 45 -3.84 -1.51 0.75
N ARG A 46 -4.96 -0.95 1.24
CA ARG A 46 -5.10 -0.49 2.64
C ARG A 46 -5.02 -1.65 3.62
N ASP A 47 -5.65 -2.78 3.31
CA ASP A 47 -5.57 -4.00 4.10
C ASP A 47 -4.12 -4.52 4.15
N ALA A 48 -3.45 -4.62 3.00
CA ALA A 48 -2.07 -5.06 2.93
C ALA A 48 -1.09 -4.10 3.62
N LEU A 49 -1.31 -2.78 3.54
CA LEU A 49 -0.57 -1.78 4.30
C LEU A 49 -0.80 -1.92 5.81
N SER A 50 -2.03 -2.26 6.23
CA SER A 50 -2.38 -2.48 7.63
C SER A 50 -1.78 -3.78 8.17
N ALA A 51 -1.80 -4.86 7.39
CA ALA A 51 -1.21 -6.15 7.72
C ALA A 51 0.32 -6.12 7.72
N GLY A 52 0.93 -5.23 6.91
CA GLY A 52 2.37 -5.00 6.85
C GLY A 52 2.92 -4.08 7.95
N ILE A 53 2.06 -3.47 8.77
CA ILE A 53 2.49 -2.92 10.06
C ILE A 53 2.62 -4.13 10.98
N PRO A 54 3.83 -4.57 11.40
CA PRO A 54 3.88 -5.36 12.62
C PRO A 54 3.24 -4.44 13.65
N VAL A 55 2.07 -4.81 14.16
CA VAL A 55 1.62 -4.28 15.43
C VAL A 55 2.83 -4.48 16.31
N ALA A 56 3.51 -3.38 16.65
CA ALA A 56 4.50 -3.40 17.69
C ALA A 56 3.70 -3.87 18.90
N ALA A 57 3.73 -5.18 19.14
CA ALA A 57 3.31 -5.81 20.37
C ALA A 57 4.26 -5.25 21.42
N GLY A 58 3.91 -4.06 21.87
CA GLY A 58 4.75 -3.11 22.57
C GLY A 58 3.85 -2.10 23.28
N ALA A 59 2.76 -2.60 23.87
CA ALA A 59 2.16 -2.00 25.05
C ALA A 59 1.91 -3.10 26.09
N VAL A 60 2.95 -3.88 26.37
CA VAL A 60 3.14 -4.40 27.74
C VAL A 60 4.20 -3.50 28.36
N ALA A 61 3.72 -2.47 29.04
CA ALA A 61 4.50 -1.74 30.02
C ALA A 61 3.59 -1.47 31.22
N LEU A 62 3.94 -2.14 32.33
CA LEU A 62 3.44 -2.04 33.70
C LEU A 62 2.17 -2.85 34.03
#